data_AF-A0A517PKK5-F1
#
_entry.id   AF-A0A517PKK5-F1
#
_cell.length_a   1.000
_cell.length_b   1.000
_cell.length_c   1.000
_cell.angle_alpha   90.00
_cell.angle_beta   90.00
_cell.angle_gamma   90.00
#
_symmetry.space_group_name_H-M   'P 1'
#
loop_
_entity.id
_entity.type
_entity.pdbx_description
1 polymer ?
#
loop_
_entity_poly.entity_id
_entity_poly.type
_entity_poly.pdbx_seq_one_letter_code
_entity_poly.pdbx_strand_id
1 'polypeptide(L)'
;MSGQPRTAKTIIIARILALGASLGTMFFYILGTLGVSIAIGAIWNGAVLGIGVFVFVMWAIIRFIGWLFAGDDPAYQQYISEGGDPYFDTLPPPFNSDSWTQRIGGLSEPVTDYVPPEHWQYQCLRCGARVEHEIDTCWNCGNGNDTQQCHGCGLLVREPSFGAFETTGVICPQCNSVIRS
;
A
#
# COMPACT_ATOMS: atom_id res chain seq x y z
N MET A 1 -13.11 -5.70 0.20
CA MET A 1 -11.73 -6.16 -0.10
C MET A 1 -10.88 -5.70 1.07
N SER A 2 -10.21 -6.60 1.79
CA SER A 2 -9.35 -6.21 2.92
C SER A 2 -8.23 -5.32 2.39
N GLY A 3 -8.00 -4.18 3.03
CA GLY A 3 -6.88 -3.28 2.75
C GLY A 3 -5.57 -4.00 3.02
N GLN A 4 -5.11 -4.80 2.05
CA GLN A 4 -3.81 -5.42 2.14
C GLN A 4 -2.78 -4.28 2.14
N PRO A 5 -1.87 -4.25 3.12
CA PRO A 5 -0.83 -3.23 3.16
C PRO A 5 -0.06 -3.21 1.85
N ARG A 6 0.29 -2.02 1.36
CA ARG A 6 1.23 -1.79 0.23
C ARG A 6 2.47 -2.65 0.45
N THR A 7 2.49 -3.83 -0.17
CA THR A 7 3.50 -4.90 -0.05
C THR A 7 3.94 -5.25 1.39
N ALA A 8 3.65 -6.47 1.85
CA ALA A 8 4.08 -6.93 3.18
C ALA A 8 5.60 -6.76 3.39
N LYS A 9 6.01 -6.25 4.56
CA LYS A 9 7.44 -6.02 4.92
C LYS A 9 8.31 -7.26 4.67
N THR A 10 7.76 -8.45 4.87
CA THR A 10 8.42 -9.74 4.60
C THR A 10 8.69 -9.96 3.11
N ILE A 11 7.80 -9.55 2.22
CA ILE A 11 7.98 -9.62 0.77
C ILE A 11 9.04 -8.62 0.32
N ILE A 12 9.06 -7.42 0.90
CA ILE A 12 10.11 -6.42 0.63
C ILE A 12 11.48 -6.96 1.04
N ILE A 13 11.60 -7.49 2.27
CA ILE A 13 12.83 -8.11 2.76
C ILE A 13 13.23 -9.31 1.89
N ALA A 14 12.30 -10.15 1.48
CA ALA A 14 12.58 -11.30 0.61
C ALA A 14 13.10 -10.87 -0.77
N ARG A 15 12.53 -9.81 -1.36
CA ARG A 15 12.99 -9.25 -2.65
C ARG A 15 14.40 -8.64 -2.52
N ILE A 16 14.67 -7.92 -1.43
CA ILE A 16 16.01 -7.37 -1.11
C ILE A 16 17.02 -8.49 -0.94
N LEU A 17 16.67 -9.53 -0.18
CA LEU A 17 17.56 -10.68 0.05
C LEU A 17 17.79 -11.47 -1.24
N ALA A 18 16.79 -11.65 -2.09
CA ALA A 18 16.93 -12.36 -3.36
C ALA A 18 17.81 -11.59 -4.37
N LEU A 19 17.60 -10.28 -4.50
CA LEU A 19 18.43 -9.42 -5.35
C LEU A 19 19.86 -9.28 -4.79
N GLY A 20 19.98 -9.07 -3.48
CA GLY A 20 21.26 -9.02 -2.79
C GLY A 20 22.02 -10.34 -2.87
N ALA A 21 21.34 -11.48 -2.78
CA ALA A 21 21.94 -12.79 -2.93
C ALA A 21 22.38 -13.05 -4.37
N SER A 22 21.58 -12.69 -5.39
CA SER A 22 21.96 -12.92 -6.78
C SER A 22 23.15 -12.05 -7.21
N LEU A 23 23.15 -10.76 -6.84
CA LEU A 23 24.26 -9.84 -7.12
C LEU A 23 25.48 -10.14 -6.25
N GLY A 24 25.28 -10.46 -4.97
CA GLY A 24 26.36 -10.85 -4.05
C GLY A 24 27.03 -12.15 -4.48
N THR A 25 26.27 -13.12 -4.99
CA THR A 25 26.82 -14.37 -5.56
C THR A 25 27.63 -14.09 -6.83
N MET A 26 27.12 -13.23 -7.73
CA MET A 26 27.87 -12.81 -8.92
C MET A 26 29.21 -12.14 -8.53
N PHE A 27 29.17 -11.23 -7.56
CA PHE A 27 30.35 -10.51 -7.09
C PHE A 27 31.33 -11.42 -6.35
N PHE A 28 30.83 -12.38 -5.57
CA PHE A 28 31.64 -13.39 -4.90
C PHE A 28 32.36 -14.30 -5.89
N TYR A 29 31.72 -14.70 -6.99
CA TYR A 29 32.40 -15.46 -8.04
C TYR A 29 33.50 -14.65 -8.75
N ILE A 30 33.30 -13.34 -8.93
CA ILE A 30 34.30 -12.43 -9.51
C ILE A 30 35.48 -12.20 -8.56
N LEU A 31 35.24 -12.14 -7.26
CA LEU A 31 36.31 -11.92 -6.27
C LEU A 31 37.01 -13.22 -5.86
N GLY A 32 36.30 -14.35 -5.87
CA GLY A 32 36.84 -15.69 -5.66
C GLY A 32 37.82 -16.10 -6.77
N THR A 33 37.57 -15.69 -8.01
CA THR A 33 38.55 -15.83 -9.11
C THR A 33 39.77 -14.92 -8.96
N LEU A 34 39.70 -13.86 -8.16
CA LEU A 34 40.78 -12.92 -7.90
C LEU A 34 41.59 -13.20 -6.62
N GLY A 35 41.19 -14.20 -5.82
CA GLY A 35 42.04 -14.85 -4.81
C GLY A 35 42.50 -14.00 -3.62
N VAL A 36 41.62 -13.25 -2.93
CA VAL A 36 42.01 -12.41 -1.79
C VAL A 36 41.22 -12.70 -0.51
N SER A 37 41.86 -13.34 0.47
CA SER A 37 41.23 -13.81 1.73
C SER A 37 41.41 -12.89 2.95
N ILE A 38 41.95 -11.67 2.81
CA ILE A 38 42.09 -10.69 3.92
C ILE A 38 41.12 -9.51 3.74
N ALA A 39 40.55 -9.35 2.55
CA ALA A 39 39.73 -8.22 2.13
C ALA A 39 38.25 -8.33 2.54
N ILE A 40 37.84 -9.33 3.34
CA ILE A 40 36.43 -9.68 3.56
C ILE A 40 35.62 -8.53 4.19
N GLY A 41 36.20 -7.77 5.13
CA GLY A 41 35.52 -6.61 5.74
C GLY A 41 35.38 -5.40 4.80
N ALA A 42 36.43 -5.10 4.02
CA ALA A 42 36.41 -4.02 3.04
C ALA A 42 35.53 -4.37 1.83
N ILE A 43 35.50 -5.65 1.43
CA ILE A 43 34.59 -6.19 0.41
C ILE A 43 33.16 -6.13 0.91
N TRP A 44 32.88 -6.46 2.18
CA TRP A 44 31.52 -6.34 2.73
C TRP A 44 31.03 -4.90 2.75
N ASN A 45 31.84 -3.97 3.22
CA ASN A 45 31.48 -2.54 3.20
C ASN A 45 31.34 -2.01 1.77
N GLY A 46 32.26 -2.40 0.86
CA GLY A 46 32.20 -2.03 -0.55
C GLY A 46 31.02 -2.66 -1.30
N ALA A 47 30.64 -3.89 -0.95
CA ALA A 47 29.48 -4.57 -1.52
C ALA A 47 28.18 -3.95 -1.01
N VAL A 48 28.05 -3.67 0.29
CA VAL A 48 26.85 -3.04 0.85
C VAL A 48 26.67 -1.63 0.28
N LEU A 49 27.73 -0.81 0.27
CA LEU A 49 27.68 0.54 -0.31
C LEU A 49 27.48 0.49 -1.83
N GLY A 50 28.22 -0.36 -2.54
CA GLY A 50 28.13 -0.49 -3.99
C GLY A 50 26.78 -0.99 -4.46
N ILE A 51 26.24 -2.04 -3.83
CA ILE A 51 24.90 -2.56 -4.12
C ILE A 51 23.84 -1.52 -3.73
N GLY A 52 23.96 -0.87 -2.56
CA GLY A 52 23.03 0.17 -2.13
C GLY A 52 22.97 1.35 -3.10
N VAL A 53 24.14 1.87 -3.51
CA VAL A 53 24.23 2.95 -4.50
C VAL A 53 23.69 2.50 -5.85
N PHE A 54 24.03 1.28 -6.32
CA PHE A 54 23.54 0.78 -7.59
C PHE A 54 22.01 0.61 -7.60
N VAL A 55 21.44 0.02 -6.55
CA VAL A 55 19.98 -0.14 -6.40
C VAL A 55 19.31 1.23 -6.40
N PHE A 56 19.86 2.20 -5.66
CA PHE A 56 19.35 3.57 -5.65
C PHE A 56 19.38 4.23 -7.03
N VAL A 57 20.50 4.10 -7.77
CA VAL A 57 20.64 4.68 -9.12
C VAL A 57 19.70 4.00 -10.12
N MET A 58 19.62 2.67 -10.12
CA MET A 58 18.70 1.94 -11.02
C MET A 58 17.25 2.29 -10.72
N TRP A 59 16.88 2.36 -9.44
CA TRP A 59 15.56 2.83 -9.02
C TRP A 59 15.29 4.25 -9.55
N ALA A 60 16.22 5.19 -9.37
CA ALA A 60 16.05 6.58 -9.81
C ALA A 60 15.87 6.68 -11.33
N ILE A 61 16.62 5.88 -12.09
CA ILE A 61 16.49 5.81 -13.55
C ILE A 61 15.11 5.27 -13.94
N ILE A 62 14.66 4.15 -13.38
CA ILE A 62 13.35 3.56 -13.68
C ILE A 62 12.23 4.54 -13.32
N ARG A 63 12.36 5.24 -12.19
CA ARG A 63 11.38 6.23 -11.74
C ARG A 63 11.32 7.42 -12.68
N PHE A 64 12.47 7.98 -13.04
CA PHE A 64 12.56 9.11 -13.95
C PHE A 64 12.02 8.77 -15.34
N ILE A 65 12.40 7.61 -15.88
CA ILE A 65 11.89 7.11 -17.17
C ILE A 65 10.38 6.90 -17.08
N GLY A 66 9.89 6.19 -16.06
CA GLY A 66 8.45 5.95 -15.89
C GLY A 66 7.65 7.25 -15.80
N TRP A 67 8.15 8.25 -15.07
CA TRP A 67 7.51 9.56 -14.98
C TRP A 67 7.54 10.31 -16.32
N LEU A 68 8.67 10.26 -17.04
CA LEU A 68 8.82 10.94 -18.34
C LEU A 68 7.87 10.37 -19.41
N PHE A 69 7.58 9.07 -19.37
CA PHE A 69 6.72 8.41 -20.38
C PHE A 69 5.26 8.25 -19.96
N ALA A 70 4.98 8.10 -18.67
CA ALA A 70 3.65 7.76 -18.16
C ALA A 70 3.24 8.62 -16.96
N GLY A 71 3.92 9.74 -16.70
CA GLY A 71 3.64 10.61 -15.56
C GLY A 71 2.17 11.07 -15.48
N ASP A 72 1.53 11.34 -16.61
CA ASP A 72 0.12 11.75 -16.65
C ASP A 72 -0.85 10.57 -16.84
N ASP A 73 -0.35 9.34 -16.96
CA ASP A 73 -1.18 8.15 -17.15
C ASP A 73 -1.88 7.77 -15.82
N PRO A 74 -3.22 7.68 -15.78
CA PRO A 74 -3.95 7.24 -14.60
C PRO A 74 -3.49 5.89 -14.05
N ALA A 75 -3.09 4.95 -14.91
CA ALA A 75 -2.61 3.63 -14.51
C ALA A 75 -1.23 3.70 -13.84
N TYR A 76 -0.36 4.60 -14.29
CA TYR A 76 0.93 4.85 -13.66
C TYR A 76 0.75 5.51 -12.30
N GLN A 77 -0.13 6.50 -12.20
CA GLN A 77 -0.47 7.15 -10.94
C GLN A 77 -1.07 6.17 -9.94
N GLN A 78 -1.96 5.29 -10.41
CA GLN A 78 -2.50 4.21 -9.59
C GLN A 78 -1.39 3.29 -9.06
N TYR A 79 -0.51 2.78 -9.94
CA TYR A 79 0.61 1.93 -9.56
C TYR A 79 1.48 2.55 -8.45
N ILE A 80 1.78 3.85 -8.55
CA ILE A 80 2.54 4.57 -7.53
C ILE A 80 1.76 4.71 -6.23
N SER A 81 0.47 5.06 -6.32
CA SER A 81 -0.42 5.16 -5.17
C SER A 81 -0.76 3.81 -4.51
N GLU A 82 -0.40 2.69 -5.13
CA GLU A 82 -0.57 1.35 -4.56
C GLU A 82 0.76 0.80 -3.99
N GLY A 83 1.79 1.65 -3.90
CA GLY A 83 3.09 1.23 -3.39
C GLY A 83 3.93 0.51 -4.44
N GLY A 84 3.85 0.98 -5.68
CA GLY A 84 4.81 0.66 -6.73
C GLY A 84 6.26 0.97 -6.34
N ASP A 85 6.46 1.70 -5.23
CA ASP A 85 7.75 2.09 -4.70
C ASP A 85 8.03 1.60 -3.26
N PRO A 86 8.22 0.28 -3.08
CA PRO A 86 8.32 -0.33 -1.75
C PRO A 86 9.50 0.18 -0.91
N TYR A 87 10.52 0.79 -1.52
CA TYR A 87 11.69 1.31 -0.81
C TYR A 87 11.41 2.67 -0.17
N PHE A 88 10.63 3.52 -0.84
CA PHE A 88 10.40 4.90 -0.42
C PHE A 88 9.06 5.09 0.29
N ASP A 89 8.12 4.15 0.16
CA ASP A 89 6.83 4.18 0.85
C ASP A 89 6.92 4.40 2.37
N THR A 90 8.00 3.91 3.01
CA THR A 90 8.20 4.03 4.47
C THR A 90 9.01 5.26 4.89
N LEU A 91 9.61 5.99 3.95
CA LEU A 91 10.46 7.13 4.26
C LEU A 91 9.63 8.40 4.51
N PRO A 92 10.05 9.30 5.42
CA PRO A 92 9.38 10.58 5.60
C PRO A 92 9.53 11.50 4.37
N PRO A 93 8.76 12.61 4.29
CA PRO A 93 9.03 13.67 3.32
C PRO A 93 10.50 14.11 3.36
N PRO A 94 11.14 14.44 2.21
CA PRO A 94 10.55 14.66 0.88
C PRO A 94 10.41 13.39 0.02
N PHE A 95 10.84 12.23 0.53
CA PHE A 95 10.93 11.00 -0.25
C PHE A 95 9.58 10.33 -0.48
N ASN A 96 8.68 10.47 0.49
CA ASN A 96 7.27 10.16 0.35
C ASN A 96 6.47 11.31 0.96
N SER A 97 5.63 11.96 0.16
CA SER A 97 4.73 13.04 0.58
C SER A 97 3.33 12.54 0.95
N ASP A 98 3.06 11.24 0.79
CA ASP A 98 1.77 10.66 1.15
C ASP A 98 1.49 10.85 2.64
N SER A 99 0.22 11.01 2.99
CA SER A 99 -0.21 11.06 4.39
C SER A 99 0.13 9.74 5.10
N TRP A 100 0.22 9.79 6.44
CA TRP A 100 0.44 8.59 7.24
C TRP A 100 -0.62 7.50 6.98
N THR A 101 -1.88 7.92 6.84
CA THR A 101 -3.00 7.01 6.60
C THR A 101 -2.95 6.39 5.20
N GLN A 102 -2.54 7.14 4.18
CA GLN A 102 -2.31 6.61 2.83
C GLN A 102 -1.16 5.58 2.78
N ARG A 103 -0.11 5.77 3.59
CA ARG A 103 1.00 4.80 3.69
C ARG A 103 0.59 3.48 4.34
N ILE A 104 -0.30 3.54 5.34
CA ILE A 104 -0.76 2.35 6.07
C ILE A 104 -1.87 1.63 5.29
N GLY A 105 -2.90 2.37 4.89
CA GLY A 105 -4.11 1.81 4.29
C GLY A 105 -3.99 1.58 2.78
N GLY A 106 -3.00 2.18 2.13
CA GLY A 106 -2.69 1.94 0.72
C GLY A 106 -3.68 2.52 -0.28
N LEU A 107 -4.73 3.22 0.18
CA LEU A 107 -5.66 3.95 -0.67
C LEU A 107 -5.24 5.41 -0.76
N SER A 108 -5.31 5.98 -1.97
CA SER A 108 -5.12 7.41 -2.17
C SER A 108 -6.22 8.21 -1.47
N GLU A 109 -5.83 9.30 -0.80
CA GLU A 109 -6.83 10.23 -0.26
C GLU A 109 -7.55 10.95 -1.42
N PRO A 110 -8.87 11.14 -1.33
CA PRO A 110 -9.63 11.84 -2.36
C PRO A 110 -9.25 13.31 -2.41
N VAL A 111 -9.30 13.90 -3.62
CA VAL A 111 -9.08 15.33 -3.81
C VAL A 111 -10.29 16.11 -3.27
N THR A 112 -10.09 16.81 -2.16
CA THR A 112 -11.15 17.51 -1.41
C THR A 112 -10.56 18.66 -0.60
N ASP A 113 -11.36 19.71 -0.41
CA ASP A 113 -10.98 20.89 0.40
C ASP A 113 -11.11 20.63 1.91
N TYR A 114 -11.83 19.57 2.29
CA TYR A 114 -11.94 19.16 3.67
C TYR A 114 -10.70 18.39 4.09
N VAL A 115 -9.99 18.89 5.10
CA VAL A 115 -8.85 18.20 5.70
C VAL A 115 -9.34 17.41 6.91
N PRO A 116 -9.48 16.07 6.82
CA PRO A 116 -9.87 15.28 7.96
C PRO A 116 -8.81 15.34 9.07
N PRO A 117 -9.19 15.20 10.35
CA PRO A 117 -8.26 15.19 11.47
C PRO A 117 -7.10 14.19 11.29
N GLU A 118 -5.90 14.57 11.72
CA GLU A 118 -4.70 13.72 11.57
C GLU A 118 -4.77 12.41 12.36
N HIS A 119 -5.58 12.35 13.43
CA HIS A 119 -5.70 11.15 14.27
C HIS A 119 -6.60 10.06 13.65
N TRP A 120 -7.25 10.32 12.52
CA TRP A 120 -8.09 9.33 11.82
C TRP A 120 -7.21 8.31 11.09
N GLN A 121 -7.26 7.06 11.55
CA GLN A 121 -6.39 5.99 11.07
C GLN A 121 -7.04 5.08 10.01
N TYR A 122 -8.35 5.17 9.81
CA TYR A 122 -9.09 4.31 8.90
C TYR A 122 -9.33 4.99 7.55
N GLN A 123 -9.52 4.20 6.50
CA GLN A 123 -9.86 4.69 5.16
C GLN A 123 -11.16 4.06 4.65
N CYS A 124 -11.98 4.86 3.99
CA CYS A 124 -13.16 4.39 3.29
C CYS A 124 -12.76 3.54 2.08
N LEU A 125 -13.20 2.29 2.02
CA LEU A 125 -12.88 1.37 0.93
C LEU A 125 -13.40 1.79 -0.45
N ARG A 126 -14.38 2.70 -0.50
CA ARG A 126 -15.00 3.16 -1.74
C ARG A 126 -14.30 4.37 -2.37
N CYS A 127 -13.80 5.29 -1.55
CA CYS A 127 -13.24 6.55 -2.04
C CYS A 127 -11.89 6.93 -1.43
N GLY A 128 -11.32 6.12 -0.54
CA GLY A 128 -10.03 6.37 0.11
C GLY A 128 -10.03 7.46 1.20
N ALA A 129 -11.17 8.12 1.45
CA ALA A 129 -11.28 9.17 2.47
C ALA A 129 -10.91 8.65 3.86
N ARG A 130 -10.14 9.43 4.63
CA ARG A 130 -9.92 9.14 6.06
C ARG A 130 -11.24 9.17 6.83
N VAL A 131 -11.45 8.24 7.74
CA VAL A 131 -12.64 8.16 8.60
C VAL A 131 -12.24 7.86 10.04
N GLU A 132 -13.09 8.29 10.98
CA GLU A 132 -12.79 8.21 12.42
C GLU A 132 -12.75 6.77 12.94
N HIS A 133 -13.68 5.94 12.47
CA HIS A 133 -13.85 4.55 12.89
C HIS A 133 -13.79 3.59 11.69
N GLU A 134 -13.41 2.33 11.93
CA GLU A 134 -13.48 1.26 10.92
C GLU A 134 -14.92 1.02 10.43
N ILE A 135 -15.87 1.37 11.28
CA ILE A 135 -17.29 1.18 11.09
C ILE A 135 -17.96 2.55 11.24
N ASP A 136 -18.17 3.26 10.13
CA ASP A 136 -18.80 4.58 10.15
C ASP A 136 -19.52 4.89 8.81
N THR A 137 -20.11 6.06 8.69
CA THR A 137 -20.53 6.65 7.42
C THR A 137 -19.41 7.56 6.88
N CYS A 138 -19.03 7.37 5.61
CA CYS A 138 -17.97 8.14 5.00
C CYS A 138 -18.47 9.55 4.70
N TRP A 139 -17.84 10.56 5.31
CA TRP A 139 -18.20 11.96 5.09
C TRP A 139 -18.05 12.41 3.63
N ASN A 140 -17.16 11.78 2.86
CA ASN A 140 -16.87 12.17 1.48
C ASN A 140 -17.84 11.56 0.45
N CYS A 141 -18.11 10.24 0.55
CA CYS A 141 -18.91 9.52 -0.46
C CYS A 141 -20.21 8.89 0.09
N GLY A 142 -20.48 9.02 1.39
CA GLY A 142 -21.69 8.48 2.02
C GLY A 142 -21.71 6.96 2.21
N ASN A 143 -20.64 6.24 1.85
CA ASN A 143 -20.54 4.79 2.07
C ASN A 143 -20.81 4.42 3.53
N GLY A 144 -21.57 3.36 3.81
CA GLY A 144 -22.02 3.03 5.18
C GLY A 144 -23.34 3.72 5.60
N ASN A 145 -23.93 4.54 4.72
CA ASN A 145 -25.30 5.06 4.89
C ASN A 145 -26.34 4.28 4.07
N ASP A 146 -25.95 3.15 3.49
CA ASP A 146 -26.83 2.36 2.65
C ASP A 146 -27.92 1.70 3.51
N THR A 147 -29.12 1.64 2.95
CA THR A 147 -30.28 0.98 3.56
C THR A 147 -30.81 -0.05 2.59
N GLN A 148 -30.98 -1.27 3.08
CA GLN A 148 -31.60 -2.34 2.31
C GLN A 148 -32.80 -2.89 3.04
N GLN A 149 -33.81 -3.27 2.25
CA GLN A 149 -34.98 -3.93 2.78
C GLN A 149 -34.70 -5.43 2.93
N CYS A 150 -34.91 -5.94 4.14
CA CYS A 150 -34.82 -7.35 4.42
C CYS A 150 -35.92 -8.13 3.66
N HIS A 151 -35.55 -9.03 2.76
CA HIS A 151 -36.51 -9.86 2.02
C HIS A 151 -37.41 -10.74 2.90
N GLY A 152 -36.91 -11.18 4.07
CA GLY A 152 -37.65 -12.08 4.96
C GLY A 152 -38.79 -11.42 5.74
N CYS A 153 -38.61 -10.17 6.20
CA CYS A 153 -39.57 -9.49 7.09
C CYS A 153 -39.94 -8.06 6.67
N GLY A 154 -39.35 -7.54 5.59
CA GLY A 154 -39.62 -6.20 5.08
C GLY A 154 -38.97 -5.06 5.88
N LEU A 155 -38.23 -5.35 6.95
CA LEU A 155 -37.54 -4.34 7.77
C LEU A 155 -36.44 -3.64 6.96
N LEU A 156 -36.38 -2.31 7.02
CA LEU A 156 -35.26 -1.54 6.50
C LEU A 156 -34.09 -1.63 7.47
N VAL A 157 -32.99 -2.21 7.02
CA VAL A 157 -31.76 -2.36 7.79
C VAL A 157 -30.72 -1.40 7.22
N ARG A 158 -30.13 -0.59 8.08
CA ARG A 158 -29.00 0.28 7.73
C ARG A 158 -27.72 -0.53 7.82
N GLU A 159 -26.80 -0.27 6.90
CA GLU A 159 -25.52 -0.94 6.88
C GLU A 159 -24.77 -0.71 8.21
N PRO A 160 -24.30 -1.77 8.89
CA PRO A 160 -23.62 -1.62 10.15
C PRO A 160 -22.20 -1.13 9.94
N SER A 161 -21.54 -1.45 8.82
CA SER A 161 -20.14 -1.11 8.50
C SER A 161 -19.91 -1.00 6.99
N PHE A 162 -18.85 -0.29 6.58
CA PHE A 162 -18.56 0.02 5.18
C PHE A 162 -18.63 -1.19 4.24
N GLY A 163 -19.63 -1.23 3.36
CA GLY A 163 -19.75 -2.27 2.33
C GLY A 163 -20.06 -3.66 2.89
N ALA A 164 -20.58 -3.76 4.11
CA ALA A 164 -21.06 -5.00 4.69
C ALA A 164 -22.14 -5.68 3.82
N PHE A 165 -23.01 -4.95 3.13
CA PHE A 165 -23.98 -5.54 2.21
C PHE A 165 -23.31 -6.23 1.01
N GLU A 166 -22.24 -5.66 0.49
CA GLU A 166 -21.53 -6.19 -0.68
C GLU A 166 -20.54 -7.31 -0.32
N THR A 167 -19.98 -7.28 0.91
CA THR A 167 -18.87 -8.17 1.30
C THR A 167 -19.33 -9.34 2.19
N THR A 168 -19.63 -9.07 3.46
CA THR A 168 -19.94 -10.10 4.46
C THR A 168 -21.42 -10.47 4.51
N GLY A 169 -22.29 -9.59 4.02
CA GLY A 169 -23.71 -9.55 4.32
C GLY A 169 -24.00 -8.99 5.71
N VAL A 170 -25.22 -8.51 5.88
CA VAL A 170 -25.75 -7.96 7.13
C VAL A 170 -26.86 -8.86 7.65
N ILE A 171 -26.83 -9.25 8.92
CA ILE A 171 -27.89 -10.08 9.51
C ILE A 171 -29.06 -9.17 9.92
N CYS A 172 -30.26 -9.47 9.43
CA CYS A 172 -31.47 -8.78 9.86
C CYS A 172 -31.74 -9.05 11.36
N PRO A 173 -31.88 -8.03 12.21
CA PRO A 173 -32.09 -8.24 13.65
C PRO A 173 -33.45 -8.84 14.01
N GLN A 174 -34.41 -8.81 13.08
CA GLN A 174 -35.78 -9.28 13.34
C GLN A 174 -36.00 -10.75 12.94
N CYS A 175 -35.46 -11.18 11.79
CA CYS A 175 -35.69 -12.53 11.27
C CYS A 175 -34.41 -13.31 10.99
N ASN A 176 -33.24 -12.79 11.37
CA ASN A 176 -31.93 -13.41 11.20
C ASN A 176 -31.56 -13.80 9.75
N SER A 177 -32.26 -13.28 8.74
CA SER A 177 -31.88 -13.48 7.35
C SER A 177 -30.67 -12.61 6.99
N VAL A 178 -29.77 -13.15 6.20
CA VAL A 178 -28.63 -12.41 5.65
C VAL A 178 -29.09 -11.54 4.49
N ILE A 179 -28.76 -10.25 4.54
CA ILE A 179 -29.04 -9.23 3.52
C ILE A 179 -27.73 -8.95 2.78
N ARG A 180 -27.74 -9.07 1.45
CA ARG A 180 -26.61 -8.80 0.55
C ARG A 180 -27.12 -8.13 -0.73
N SER A 181 -26.32 -7.23 -1.30
CA SER A 181 -26.60 -6.61 -2.61
C SER A 181 -26.32 -7.56 -3.76
#